data_AF-A0A256F0V4-F1
#
_entry.id   AF-A0A256F0V4-F1
#
_cell.length_a   1.000
_cell.length_b   1.000
_cell.length_c   1.000
_cell.angle_alpha   90.00
_cell.angle_beta   90.00
_cell.angle_gamma   90.00
#
_symmetry.space_group_name_H-M   'P 1'
#
loop_
_entity.id
_entity.type
_entity.pdbx_description
1 polymer ?
#
loop_
_entity_poly.entity_id
_entity_poly.type
_entity_poly.pdbx_seq_one_letter_code
_entity_poly.pdbx_strand_id
1 'polypeptide(L)'
;MTMNVLNAVAQFERDLLIERTQSGLKRAKSEGKTLGRPFTLSNAQKQGVRNDLATGMSVSAIAKKFATSRQTIMRVRDESSRFVRP
;
A
#
# COMPACT_ATOMS: atom_id res chain seq x y z
N MET A 1 15.33 -40.47 -14.24
CA MET A 1 16.32 -39.86 -13.32
C MET A 1 16.82 -38.50 -13.80
N THR A 2 17.17 -38.33 -15.08
CA THR A 2 17.68 -37.06 -15.64
C THR A 2 16.71 -35.87 -15.51
N MET A 3 15.42 -36.07 -15.74
CA MET A 3 14.40 -35.02 -15.59
C MET A 3 14.29 -34.47 -14.16
N ASN A 4 14.51 -35.32 -13.14
CA ASN A 4 14.41 -34.89 -11.74
C ASN A 4 15.59 -33.98 -11.36
N VAL A 5 16.78 -34.26 -11.88
CA VAL A 5 17.97 -33.44 -11.66
C VAL A 5 17.79 -32.08 -12.32
N LEU A 6 17.30 -32.04 -13.57
CA LEU A 6 17.02 -30.79 -14.27
C LEU A 6 15.97 -29.93 -13.53
N ASN A 7 14.91 -30.56 -13.02
CA ASN A 7 13.91 -29.85 -12.23
C ASN A 7 14.50 -29.30 -10.91
N ALA A 8 15.38 -30.05 -10.25
CA ALA A 8 16.04 -29.60 -9.03
C ALA A 8 16.94 -28.38 -9.29
N VAL A 9 17.70 -28.39 -10.39
CA VAL A 9 18.55 -27.25 -10.79
C VAL A 9 17.70 -26.03 -11.14
N ALA A 10 16.63 -26.20 -11.92
CA ALA A 10 15.72 -25.11 -12.26
C ALA A 10 15.06 -24.47 -11.03
N GLN A 11 14.71 -25.29 -10.03
CA GLN A 11 14.16 -24.79 -8.78
C GLN A 11 15.21 -24.02 -7.96
N PHE A 12 16.45 -24.53 -7.87
CA PHE A 12 17.55 -23.83 -7.21
C PHE A 12 17.83 -22.45 -7.82
N GLU A 13 17.87 -22.34 -9.15
CA GLU A 13 18.08 -21.07 -9.83
C GLU A 13 16.93 -20.09 -9.57
N ARG A 14 15.69 -20.57 -9.55
CA ARG A 14 14.52 -19.76 -9.19
C ARG A 14 14.64 -19.23 -7.76
N ASP A 15 15.01 -20.08 -6.81
CA ASP A 15 15.13 -19.70 -5.41
C ASP A 15 16.22 -18.63 -5.22
N LEU A 16 17.34 -18.76 -5.94
CA LEU A 16 18.41 -17.76 -5.96
C LEU A 16 17.95 -16.40 -6.55
N LEU A 17 17.10 -16.41 -7.59
CA LEU A 17 16.50 -15.20 -8.15
C LEU A 17 15.53 -14.52 -7.17
N ILE A 18 14.74 -15.31 -6.45
CA ILE A 18 13.82 -14.82 -5.42
C ILE A 18 14.63 -14.17 -4.29
N GLU A 19 15.66 -14.83 -3.77
CA GLU A 19 16.53 -14.29 -2.73
C GLU A 19 17.20 -12.98 -3.19
N ARG A 20 17.70 -12.99 -4.43
CA ARG A 20 18.01 -11.84 -5.31
C ARG A 20 17.12 -10.64 -5.01
N THR A 21 15.86 -10.82 -5.37
CA THR A 21 14.83 -9.78 -5.35
C THR A 21 14.51 -9.35 -3.91
N GLN A 22 14.39 -10.31 -2.98
CA GLN A 22 14.09 -10.03 -1.59
C GLN A 22 15.19 -9.21 -0.91
N SER A 23 16.47 -9.50 -1.20
CA SER A 23 17.59 -8.71 -0.69
C SER A 23 17.53 -7.25 -1.18
N GLY A 24 17.20 -7.05 -2.46
CA GLY A 24 17.01 -5.72 -3.05
C GLY A 24 15.84 -4.95 -2.43
N LEU A 25 14.71 -5.62 -2.22
CA LEU A 25 13.53 -5.03 -1.55
C LEU A 25 13.83 -4.65 -0.10
N LYS A 26 14.55 -5.51 0.64
CA LYS A 26 14.99 -5.20 2.01
C LYS A 26 15.88 -3.95 2.04
N ARG A 27 16.84 -3.84 1.12
CA ARG A 27 17.70 -2.65 0.99
C ARG A 27 16.89 -1.39 0.66
N ALA A 28 15.99 -1.46 -0.31
CA ALA A 28 15.13 -0.32 -0.66
C ALA A 28 14.24 0.12 0.51
N LYS A 29 13.72 -0.84 1.28
CA LYS A 29 12.94 -0.57 2.50
C LYS A 29 13.80 0.08 3.59
N SER A 30 15.05 -0.35 3.79
CA SER A 30 15.96 0.28 4.77
C SER A 30 16.39 1.69 4.35
N GLU A 31 16.45 1.97 3.04
CA GLU A 31 16.66 3.33 2.50
C GLU A 31 15.41 4.23 2.63
N GLY A 32 14.30 3.71 3.15
CA GLY A 32 13.05 4.45 3.33
C GLY A 32 12.23 4.63 2.05
N LYS A 33 12.55 3.91 0.96
CA LYS A 33 11.73 3.95 -0.25
C LYS A 33 10.37 3.29 0.02
N THR A 34 9.29 4.01 -0.29
CA THR A 34 7.94 3.45 -0.26
C THR A 34 7.76 2.46 -1.39
N LEU A 35 7.63 1.18 -1.06
CA LEU A 35 7.36 0.10 -2.01
C LEU A 35 5.86 0.00 -2.31
N GLY A 36 5.51 -0.38 -3.53
CA GLY A 36 4.13 -0.62 -3.96
C GLY A 36 3.47 0.56 -4.68
N ARG A 37 2.14 0.49 -4.82
CA ARG A 37 1.36 1.51 -5.51
C ARG A 37 1.35 2.80 -4.69
N PRO A 38 1.63 3.98 -5.28
CA PRO A 38 1.53 5.24 -4.57
C PRO A 38 0.11 5.48 -4.04
N PHE A 39 0.02 6.13 -2.88
CA PHE A 39 -1.27 6.53 -2.32
C PHE A 39 -1.98 7.51 -3.26
N THR A 40 -3.29 7.34 -3.41
CA THR A 40 -4.12 8.24 -4.22
C THR A 40 -4.30 9.63 -3.59
N LEU A 41 -4.05 9.75 -2.29
CA LEU A 41 -4.11 11.01 -1.54
C LEU A 41 -2.80 11.23 -0.79
N SER A 42 -2.28 12.46 -0.85
CA SER A 42 -1.14 12.87 -0.03
C SER A 42 -1.54 12.98 1.45
N ASN A 43 -0.56 13.03 2.35
CA ASN A 43 -0.83 13.22 3.79
C ASN A 43 -1.58 14.53 4.07
N ALA A 44 -1.27 15.61 3.35
CA ALA A 44 -1.97 16.88 3.46
C ALA A 44 -3.43 16.76 2.99
N GLN A 45 -3.69 16.03 1.90
CA GLN A 45 -5.04 15.78 1.42
C GLN A 45 -5.84 14.89 2.38
N LYS A 46 -5.21 13.88 2.99
CA LYS A 46 -5.84 13.08 4.05
C LYS A 46 -6.27 13.95 5.23
N GLN A 47 -5.46 14.94 5.61
CA GLN A 47 -5.84 15.88 6.67
C GLN A 47 -7.01 16.77 6.25
N GLY A 48 -7.02 17.27 5.02
CA GLY A 48 -8.16 17.99 4.46
C GLY A 48 -9.45 17.16 4.49
N VAL A 49 -9.38 15.88 4.11
CA VAL A 49 -10.50 14.93 4.20
C VAL A 49 -11.00 14.77 5.65
N ARG A 50 -10.10 14.66 6.63
CA ARG A 50 -10.49 14.56 8.05
C ARG A 50 -11.18 15.82 8.55
N ASN A 51 -10.69 17.00 8.14
CA ASN A 51 -11.31 18.27 8.50
C ASN A 51 -12.70 18.39 7.87
N ASP A 52 -12.84 18.04 6.58
CA ASP A 52 -14.14 18.06 5.89
C ASP A 52 -15.14 17.05 6.49
N LEU A 53 -14.66 15.91 6.98
CA LEU A 53 -15.50 14.95 7.71
C LEU A 53 -15.94 15.51 9.07
N ALA A 54 -15.05 16.23 9.77
CA ALA A 54 -15.36 16.85 11.06
C ALA A 54 -16.35 18.01 10.94
N THR A 55 -16.37 18.72 9.80
CA THR A 55 -17.37 19.77 9.50
C THR A 55 -18.73 19.20 9.07
N GLY A 56 -18.88 17.88 8.96
CA GLY A 56 -20.13 17.21 8.62
C GLY A 56 -20.40 17.08 7.11
N MET A 57 -19.40 17.31 6.24
CA MET A 57 -19.59 17.11 4.80
C MET A 57 -19.83 15.62 4.49
N SER A 58 -20.72 15.36 3.51
CA SER A 58 -20.99 13.99 3.08
C SER A 58 -19.77 13.36 2.39
N VAL A 59 -19.58 12.05 2.58
CA VAL A 59 -18.51 11.26 1.94
C VAL A 59 -18.52 11.42 0.41
N SER A 60 -19.70 11.52 -0.21
CA SER A 60 -19.86 11.72 -1.65
C SER A 60 -19.37 13.09 -2.12
N ALA A 61 -19.60 14.15 -1.34
CA ALA A 61 -19.15 15.49 -1.67
C ALA A 61 -17.61 15.59 -1.57
N ILE A 62 -17.03 15.01 -0.52
CA ILE A 62 -15.58 14.95 -0.32
C ILE A 62 -14.92 14.13 -1.45
N ALA A 63 -15.50 12.98 -1.83
CA ALA A 63 -14.98 12.17 -2.92
C ALA A 63 -14.89 12.95 -4.24
N LYS A 64 -15.91 13.75 -4.56
CA LYS A 64 -15.89 14.66 -5.73
C LYS A 64 -14.84 15.75 -5.59
N LYS A 65 -14.74 16.39 -4.42
CA LYS A 65 -13.76 17.46 -4.12
C LYS A 65 -12.32 16.99 -4.34
N PHE A 66 -11.99 15.77 -3.93
CA PHE A 66 -10.66 15.19 -4.06
C PHE A 66 -10.48 14.30 -5.30
N ALA A 67 -11.44 14.33 -6.25
CA ALA A 67 -11.45 13.53 -7.47
C ALA A 67 -11.10 12.03 -7.23
N THR A 68 -11.65 11.46 -6.16
CA THR A 68 -11.34 10.09 -5.73
C THR A 68 -12.61 9.29 -5.48
N SER A 69 -12.45 7.98 -5.27
CA SER A 69 -13.57 7.10 -4.99
C SER A 69 -14.13 7.35 -3.59
N ARG A 70 -15.45 7.09 -3.41
CA ARG A 70 -16.08 7.07 -2.08
C ARG A 70 -15.35 6.11 -1.13
N GLN A 71 -14.88 4.97 -1.63
CA GLN A 71 -14.11 4.01 -0.83
C GLN A 71 -12.78 4.58 -0.32
N THR A 72 -12.10 5.44 -1.10
CA THR A 72 -10.86 6.10 -0.66
C THR A 72 -11.14 6.96 0.57
N ILE A 73 -12.22 7.75 0.54
CA ILE A 73 -12.61 8.62 1.66
C ILE A 73 -13.04 7.79 2.88
N MET A 74 -13.81 6.72 2.67
CA MET A 74 -14.20 5.80 3.76
C MET A 74 -12.98 5.15 4.42
N ARG A 75 -11.98 4.72 3.64
CA ARG A 75 -10.72 4.19 4.20
C ARG A 75 -10.01 5.21 5.09
N VAL A 76 -9.93 6.47 4.68
CA VAL A 76 -9.33 7.54 5.50
C VAL A 76 -10.11 7.80 6.79
N ARG A 77 -11.45 7.76 6.72
CA ARG A 77 -12.32 7.85 7.90
C ARG A 77 -12.08 6.67 8.86
N ASP A 78 -12.07 5.46 8.35
CA ASP A 78 -11.92 4.25 9.16
C ASP A 78 -10.49 4.08 9.71
N GLU A 79 -9.47 4.61 9.02
CA GLU A 79 -8.09 4.72 9.53
C GLU A 79 -8.04 5.62 10.78
N SER A 80 -8.83 6.71 10.80
CA SER A 80 -8.92 7.61 11.95
C SER A 80 -9.63 7.00 13.16
N SER A 81 -10.69 6.21 12.94
CA SER A 81 -11.44 5.56 14.03
C SER A 81 -10.66 4.43 14.69
N ARG A 82 -9.74 3.79 13.95
CA ARG A 82 -8.88 2.71 14.46
C ARG A 82 -7.85 3.19 15.49
N PHE A 83 -7.49 4.47 15.46
CA PHE A 83 -6.53 5.07 16.40
C PHE A 83 -7.18 5.54 17.71
N VAL A 84 -8.53 5.63 17.75
CA VAL A 84 -9.30 6.17 18.89
C VAL A 84 -9.87 5.05 19.78
N ARG A 85 -9.78 3.78 19.38
CA ARG A 85 -10.23 2.65 20.21
C ARG A 85 -9.07 2.17 21.11
N PRO A 86 -9.28 2.08 22.45
CA PRO A 86 -8.29 1.53 23.38
C PRO A 86 -8.05 0.04 23.14
#